data_AF-A0A7S4HQ57-F1
#
_entry.id   AF-A0A7S4HQ57-F1
#
_cell.length_a   1.000
_cell.length_b   1.000
_cell.length_c   1.000
_cell.angle_alpha   90.00
_cell.angle_beta   90.00
_cell.angle_gamma   90.00
#
_symmetry.space_group_name_H-M   'P 1'
#
loop_
_entity.id
_entity.type
_entity.pdbx_description
1 polymer ?
#
loop_
_entity_poly.entity_id
_entity_poly.type
_entity_poly.pdbx_seq_one_letter_code
_entity_poly.pdbx_strand_id
1 'polypeptide(L)'
;MIEKLVSSILAKQLGEYVEGIREDSVKISLLSGEFKMTNPALREDALDSLELPITVKSGFLGLLNFKLPWKSLTSEPAVIRICDLYALVGPRKQDSDESRQEKRVQSTKQRLLQLAEMMAGEEEEAQEKKEKDKGYFANLQAAVVNNLQIEIENVHIRYQDYDQNGKPFAFGVTIEKFSARSTNSKGEFQFVNPKENENLYKLVQMKNFAMYWDANAEHIPADSKEQIGEDLHELIYTSEKHVRGMDYILNPVSFDLNVKISQNHQEVSEGKIIIDCLCKQISMCLNENQYGQIVHLAEFFRNYTKSIKYIHHRPSKDIQSDPMSWWKYVCRNMREDTRENRKFKDWGMILKFIKDRNRYISLYSRKRLSGVEKQIVMTEKEKEELAQLEWKYSYEDISLFRAIANAYYK
;
A
#
# COMPACT_ATOMS: atom_id res chain seq x y z
N MET A 1 -27.24 5.06 -0.17
CA MET A 1 -26.68 3.70 0.12
C MET A 1 -25.27 3.54 -0.46
N ILE A 2 -25.05 3.98 -1.71
CA ILE A 2 -23.71 4.11 -2.32
C ILE A 2 -22.82 5.04 -1.51
N GLU A 3 -23.37 6.17 -1.05
CA GLU A 3 -22.60 7.14 -0.29
C GLU A 3 -22.00 6.48 0.95
N LYS A 4 -22.76 5.62 1.64
CA LYS A 4 -22.28 4.87 2.79
C LYS A 4 -21.16 3.88 2.42
N LEU A 5 -21.25 3.21 1.28
CA LEU A 5 -20.23 2.25 0.82
C LEU A 5 -18.93 2.95 0.43
N VAL A 6 -18.99 3.95 -0.46
CA VAL A 6 -17.82 4.73 -0.87
C VAL A 6 -17.19 5.43 0.33
N SER A 7 -18.00 6.03 1.20
CA SER A 7 -17.49 6.66 2.42
C SER A 7 -16.85 5.65 3.38
N SER A 8 -17.36 4.42 3.45
CA SER A 8 -16.76 3.37 4.28
C SER A 8 -15.42 2.90 3.72
N ILE A 9 -15.29 2.77 2.39
CA ILE A 9 -14.03 2.40 1.73
C ILE A 9 -13.00 3.51 1.92
N LEU A 10 -13.36 4.77 1.65
CA LEU A 10 -12.47 5.91 1.83
C LEU A 10 -12.06 6.07 3.30
N ALA A 11 -12.99 5.96 4.25
CA ALA A 11 -12.67 6.04 5.68
C ALA A 11 -11.71 4.93 6.11
N LYS A 12 -11.93 3.69 5.64
CA LYS A 12 -11.03 2.56 5.92
C LYS A 12 -9.64 2.81 5.33
N GLN A 13 -9.56 3.17 4.05
CA GLN A 13 -8.29 3.41 3.36
C GLN A 13 -7.51 4.56 3.99
N LEU A 14 -8.17 5.64 4.38
CA LEU A 14 -7.51 6.78 5.02
C LEU A 14 -7.05 6.47 6.45
N GLY A 15 -7.87 5.74 7.22
CA GLY A 15 -7.55 5.37 8.61
C GLY A 15 -6.34 4.44 8.73
N GLU A 16 -5.90 3.82 7.64
CA GLU A 16 -4.68 3.02 7.57
C GLU A 16 -3.41 3.87 7.52
N TYR A 17 -3.48 5.13 7.06
CA TYR A 17 -2.29 5.98 6.89
C TYR A 17 -2.27 7.19 7.84
N VAL A 18 -3.44 7.62 8.32
CA VAL A 18 -3.60 8.90 9.00
C VAL A 18 -4.28 8.72 10.36
N GLU A 19 -3.74 9.39 11.39
CA GLU A 19 -4.26 9.39 12.75
C GLU A 19 -5.53 10.25 12.89
N GLY A 20 -6.34 9.98 13.91
CA GLY A 20 -7.50 10.82 14.27
C GLY A 20 -8.72 10.63 13.37
N ILE A 21 -8.65 9.75 12.37
CA ILE A 21 -9.78 9.39 11.53
C ILE A 21 -10.73 8.48 12.31
N ARG A 22 -11.80 9.07 12.86
CA ARG A 22 -12.95 8.30 13.32
C ARG A 22 -13.80 7.95 12.11
N GLU A 23 -13.93 6.66 11.83
CA GLU A 23 -14.68 6.18 10.65
C GLU A 23 -16.07 6.82 10.57
N ASP A 24 -16.76 6.97 11.69
CA ASP A 24 -18.11 7.53 11.74
C ASP A 24 -18.16 9.01 11.36
N SER A 25 -17.19 9.83 11.79
CA SER A 25 -17.16 11.25 11.42
C SER A 25 -16.84 11.45 9.94
N VAL A 26 -15.90 10.67 9.41
CA VAL A 26 -15.57 10.71 7.98
C VAL A 26 -16.75 10.24 7.14
N LYS A 27 -17.44 9.18 7.56
CA LYS A 27 -18.66 8.71 6.90
C LYS A 27 -19.74 9.80 6.87
N ILE A 28 -19.96 10.50 7.99
CA ILE A 28 -20.97 11.58 8.08
C ILE A 28 -20.60 12.77 7.19
N SER A 29 -19.35 13.22 7.22
CA SER A 29 -18.89 14.33 6.38
C SER A 29 -18.93 13.98 4.90
N LEU A 30 -18.44 12.80 4.51
CA LEU A 30 -18.51 12.36 3.12
C LEU A 30 -19.95 12.21 2.65
N LEU A 31 -20.89 11.74 3.48
CA LEU A 31 -22.33 11.73 3.17
C LEU A 31 -22.89 13.12 2.84
N SER A 32 -22.32 14.18 3.43
CA SER A 32 -22.73 15.57 3.15
C SER A 32 -22.14 16.13 1.84
N GLY A 33 -21.18 15.42 1.23
CA GLY A 33 -20.59 15.75 -0.08
C GLY A 33 -19.17 16.30 -0.04
N GLU A 34 -18.64 16.65 1.15
CA GLU A 34 -17.26 17.10 1.31
C GLU A 34 -16.68 16.63 2.65
N PHE A 35 -15.45 16.14 2.62
CA PHE A 35 -14.66 15.87 3.81
C PHE A 35 -13.33 16.59 3.71
N LYS A 36 -13.07 17.48 4.67
CA LYS A 36 -11.86 18.26 4.76
C LYS A 36 -11.21 18.07 6.13
N MET A 37 -9.93 17.73 6.13
CA MET A 37 -9.12 17.60 7.32
C MET A 37 -7.78 18.32 7.12
N THR A 38 -7.39 19.11 8.10
CA THR A 38 -6.17 19.93 8.06
C THR A 38 -5.17 19.44 9.09
N ASN A 39 -3.90 19.40 8.72
CA ASN A 39 -2.79 18.97 9.58
C ASN A 39 -2.94 17.58 10.23
N PRO A 40 -3.55 16.56 9.58
CA PRO A 40 -3.62 15.26 10.23
C PRO A 40 -2.25 14.56 10.24
N ALA A 41 -1.95 13.88 11.35
CA ALA A 41 -0.68 13.18 11.52
C ALA A 41 -0.66 11.84 10.77
N LEU A 42 0.49 11.48 10.19
CA LEU A 42 0.70 10.15 9.64
C LEU A 42 0.92 9.15 10.77
N ARG A 43 0.39 7.94 10.60
CA ARG A 43 0.59 6.86 11.57
C ARG A 43 1.99 6.28 11.49
N GLU A 44 2.51 5.81 12.62
CA GLU A 44 3.81 5.13 12.71
C GLU A 44 3.89 3.85 11.84
N ASP A 45 2.75 3.17 11.66
CA ASP A 45 2.54 1.93 10.89
C ASP A 45 2.09 2.18 9.43
N ALA A 46 2.03 3.44 8.97
CA ALA A 46 1.51 3.79 7.64
C ALA A 46 2.27 3.09 6.48
N LEU A 47 3.55 2.79 6.67
CA LEU A 47 4.42 2.15 5.68
C LEU A 47 4.58 0.63 5.85
N ASP A 48 3.81 0.02 6.75
CA ASP A 48 3.92 -1.42 7.08
C ASP A 48 3.55 -2.35 5.93
N SER A 49 2.72 -1.88 5.00
CA SER A 49 2.35 -2.61 3.78
C SER A 49 3.53 -2.84 2.84
N LEU A 50 4.63 -2.08 2.97
CA LEU A 50 5.84 -2.28 2.17
C LEU A 50 6.67 -3.47 2.64
N GLU A 51 6.35 -4.07 3.80
CA GLU A 51 7.13 -5.16 4.42
C GLU A 51 8.62 -4.81 4.69
N LEU A 52 8.94 -3.52 4.80
CA LEU A 52 10.27 -3.01 5.06
C LEU A 52 10.48 -2.71 6.57
N PRO A 53 11.72 -2.77 7.09
CA PRO A 53 12.06 -2.43 8.48
C PRO A 53 12.07 -0.92 8.75
N ILE A 54 11.08 -0.21 8.24
CA ILE A 54 10.99 1.24 8.33
C ILE A 54 9.76 1.65 9.12
N THR A 55 9.79 2.87 9.63
CA THR A 55 8.68 3.46 10.39
C THR A 55 8.66 4.96 10.21
N VAL A 56 7.46 5.54 10.25
CA VAL A 56 7.29 7.00 10.23
C VAL A 56 7.69 7.53 11.60
N LYS A 57 8.78 8.30 11.66
CA LYS A 57 9.24 8.96 12.89
C LYS A 57 8.40 10.18 13.20
N SER A 58 8.09 10.95 12.17
CA SER A 58 7.19 12.09 12.21
C SER A 58 6.67 12.36 10.81
N GLY A 59 5.42 12.78 10.70
CA GLY A 59 4.85 13.13 9.41
C GLY A 59 3.41 13.61 9.52
N PHE A 60 2.98 14.37 8.54
CA PHE A 60 1.65 14.94 8.48
C PHE A 60 1.25 15.29 7.03
N LEU A 61 -0.03 15.55 6.85
CA LEU A 61 -0.58 16.18 5.66
C LEU A 61 -0.97 17.62 6.02
N GLY A 62 -0.70 18.62 5.20
CA GLY A 62 -1.24 19.97 5.44
C GLY A 62 -2.75 20.02 5.19
N LEU A 63 -3.19 19.42 4.08
CA LEU A 63 -4.61 19.34 3.71
C LEU A 63 -4.95 17.99 3.09
N LEU A 64 -6.04 17.41 3.57
CA LEU A 64 -6.71 16.28 2.97
C LEU A 64 -8.16 16.66 2.67
N ASN A 65 -8.50 16.78 1.39
CA ASN A 65 -9.85 17.15 0.96
C ASN A 65 -10.43 16.12 -0.03
N PHE A 66 -11.67 15.72 0.20
CA PHE A 66 -12.45 14.87 -0.67
C PHE A 66 -13.77 15.56 -0.99
N LYS A 67 -14.00 15.84 -2.27
CA LYS A 67 -15.24 16.42 -2.76
C LYS A 67 -15.98 15.39 -3.61
N LEU A 68 -17.13 14.96 -3.13
CA LEU A 68 -18.00 13.97 -3.78
C LEU A 68 -19.33 14.64 -4.13
N PRO A 69 -19.54 15.02 -5.41
CA PRO A 69 -20.76 15.72 -5.81
C PRO A 69 -21.94 14.74 -5.94
N TRP A 70 -22.46 14.19 -4.84
CA TRP A 70 -23.51 13.15 -4.84
C TRP A 70 -24.72 13.46 -5.72
N LYS A 71 -25.12 14.74 -5.76
CA LYS A 71 -26.27 15.22 -6.55
C LYS A 71 -25.96 15.34 -8.04
N SER A 72 -24.68 15.39 -8.41
CA SER A 72 -24.19 15.69 -9.75
C SER A 72 -23.12 14.69 -10.22
N LEU A 73 -23.10 13.46 -9.68
CA LEU A 73 -22.10 12.43 -10.03
C LEU A 73 -22.12 12.01 -11.51
N THR A 74 -23.16 12.37 -12.25
CA THR A 74 -23.30 12.13 -13.69
C THR A 74 -22.78 13.29 -14.55
N SER A 75 -22.34 14.39 -13.95
CA SER A 75 -21.88 15.59 -14.65
C SER A 75 -20.64 16.25 -14.06
N GLU A 76 -20.36 16.01 -12.77
CA GLU A 76 -19.21 16.56 -12.06
C GLU A 76 -18.30 15.42 -11.52
N PRO A 77 -16.96 15.56 -11.66
CA PRO A 77 -16.02 14.57 -11.17
C PRO A 77 -15.90 14.60 -9.65
N ALA A 78 -15.59 13.44 -9.06
CA ALA A 78 -15.10 13.35 -7.69
C ALA A 78 -13.66 13.87 -7.64
N VAL A 79 -13.33 14.72 -6.66
CA VAL A 79 -12.00 15.33 -6.54
C VAL A 79 -11.36 14.94 -5.21
N ILE A 80 -10.15 14.41 -5.27
CA ILE A 80 -9.27 14.16 -4.12
C ILE A 80 -8.12 15.14 -4.20
N ARG A 81 -7.95 15.96 -3.15
CA ARG A 81 -6.84 16.89 -3.03
C ARG A 81 -6.03 16.59 -1.77
N ILE A 82 -4.74 16.35 -1.97
CA ILE A 82 -3.75 16.15 -0.90
C ILE A 82 -2.70 17.24 -1.07
N CYS A 83 -2.48 18.05 -0.04
CA CYS A 83 -1.42 19.05 -0.04
C CYS A 83 -0.47 18.80 1.12
N ASP A 84 0.81 19.06 0.88
CA ASP A 84 1.84 19.10 1.91
C ASP A 84 1.97 17.77 2.63
N LEU A 85 2.31 16.71 1.88
CA LEU A 85 2.58 15.38 2.41
C LEU A 85 4.05 15.29 2.80
N TYR A 86 4.31 15.42 4.10
CA TYR A 86 5.65 15.36 4.68
C TYR A 86 5.80 14.14 5.56
N ALA A 87 6.83 13.33 5.30
CA ALA A 87 7.12 12.15 6.10
C ALA A 87 8.63 11.99 6.31
N LEU A 88 9.05 12.06 7.57
CA LEU A 88 10.36 11.63 8.02
C LEU A 88 10.28 10.16 8.44
N VAL A 89 10.95 9.32 7.68
CA VAL A 89 11.01 7.87 7.82
C VAL A 89 12.39 7.50 8.34
N GLY A 90 12.47 6.45 9.15
CA GLY A 90 13.76 5.93 9.56
C GLY A 90 13.69 4.44 9.86
N PRO A 91 14.84 3.84 10.22
CA PRO A 91 14.88 2.44 10.61
C PRO A 91 13.98 2.22 11.81
N ARG A 92 13.26 1.11 11.78
CA ARG A 92 12.39 0.72 12.87
C ARG A 92 13.25 0.24 14.04
N LYS A 93 13.08 0.89 15.19
CA LYS A 93 13.62 0.37 16.45
C LYS A 93 12.86 -0.91 16.76
N GLN A 94 13.58 -1.96 17.12
CA GLN A 94 12.94 -3.23 17.44
C GLN A 94 12.20 -3.10 18.76
N ASP A 95 10.90 -3.38 18.74
CA ASP A 95 10.11 -3.50 19.97
C ASP A 95 10.70 -4.63 20.83
N SER A 96 10.89 -4.38 22.12
CA SER A 96 11.29 -5.42 23.08
C SER A 96 10.19 -6.45 23.34
N ASP A 97 8.96 -6.17 22.89
CA ASP A 97 7.76 -6.99 23.11
C ASP A 97 7.49 -7.89 21.89
N GLU A 98 7.88 -9.15 21.99
CA GLU A 98 7.70 -10.20 20.98
C GLU A 98 6.23 -10.30 20.51
N SER A 99 5.27 -10.12 21.43
CA SER A 99 3.84 -10.25 21.13
C SER A 99 3.32 -9.15 20.20
N ARG A 100 3.89 -7.94 20.27
CA ARG A 100 3.55 -6.82 19.38
C ARG A 100 4.09 -7.06 17.99
N GLN A 101 5.32 -7.55 17.89
CA GLN A 101 5.96 -7.87 16.61
C GLN A 101 5.19 -8.98 15.88
N GLU A 102 4.82 -10.04 16.58
CA GLU A 102 4.03 -11.14 16.03
C GLU A 102 2.66 -10.69 15.53
N LYS A 103 1.91 -9.92 16.35
CA LYS A 103 0.62 -9.36 15.96
C LYS A 103 0.73 -8.50 14.72
N ARG A 104 1.82 -7.73 14.60
CA ARG A 104 2.08 -6.85 13.48
C ARG A 104 2.37 -7.61 12.19
N VAL A 105 3.22 -8.64 12.25
CA VAL A 105 3.48 -9.53 11.10
C VAL A 105 2.17 -10.18 10.64
N GLN A 106 1.35 -10.65 11.58
CA GLN A 106 0.06 -11.21 11.24
C GLN A 106 -0.91 -10.17 10.65
N SER A 107 -0.95 -8.95 11.17
CA SER A 107 -1.81 -7.91 10.63
C SER A 107 -1.40 -7.51 9.21
N THR A 108 -0.09 -7.42 8.94
CA THR A 108 0.43 -7.17 7.58
C THR A 108 0.06 -8.29 6.63
N LYS A 109 0.24 -9.56 7.06
CA LYS A 109 -0.17 -10.73 6.28
C LYS A 109 -1.67 -10.71 5.97
N GLN A 110 -2.51 -10.47 6.98
CA GLN A 110 -3.96 -10.39 6.80
C GLN A 110 -4.36 -9.22 5.89
N ARG A 111 -3.65 -8.09 5.97
CA ARG A 111 -3.85 -6.92 5.10
C ARG A 111 -3.55 -7.26 3.65
N LEU A 112 -2.41 -7.88 3.37
CA LEU A 112 -2.05 -8.32 2.01
C LEU A 112 -3.06 -9.31 1.44
N LEU A 113 -3.53 -10.25 2.27
CA LEU A 113 -4.54 -11.21 1.84
C LEU A 113 -5.89 -10.52 1.54
N GLN A 114 -6.29 -9.52 2.32
CA GLN A 114 -7.48 -8.71 2.02
C GLN A 114 -7.33 -7.91 0.73
N LEU A 115 -6.16 -7.29 0.50
CA LEU A 115 -5.89 -6.56 -0.74
C LEU A 115 -5.94 -7.50 -1.96
N ALA A 116 -5.37 -8.70 -1.85
CA ALA A 116 -5.44 -9.71 -2.89
C ALA A 116 -6.90 -10.16 -3.16
N GLU A 117 -7.71 -10.33 -2.12
CA GLU A 117 -9.14 -10.63 -2.25
C GLU A 117 -9.92 -9.51 -2.93
N MET A 118 -9.65 -8.24 -2.60
CA MET A 118 -10.30 -7.10 -3.25
C MET A 118 -9.99 -7.07 -4.75
N MET A 119 -8.73 -7.30 -5.13
CA MET A 119 -8.33 -7.37 -6.54
C MET A 119 -8.95 -8.58 -7.27
N ALA A 120 -9.06 -9.74 -6.61
CA ALA A 120 -9.66 -10.94 -7.21
C ALA A 120 -11.20 -10.86 -7.30
N GLY A 121 -11.86 -10.20 -6.35
CA GLY A 121 -13.32 -10.03 -6.33
C GLY A 121 -13.86 -9.14 -7.45
N GLU A 122 -13.04 -8.23 -8.00
CA GLU A 122 -13.37 -7.44 -9.19
C GLU A 122 -13.57 -8.31 -10.45
N GLU A 123 -12.94 -9.49 -10.52
CA GLU A 123 -13.10 -10.41 -11.66
C GLU A 123 -14.37 -11.29 -11.53
N GLU A 124 -14.76 -11.70 -10.32
CA GLU A 124 -15.98 -12.51 -10.07
C GLU A 124 -17.28 -11.68 -10.09
N GLU A 125 -17.29 -10.47 -9.51
CA GLU A 125 -18.50 -9.62 -9.50
C GLU A 125 -18.89 -9.09 -10.89
N ALA A 126 -17.92 -8.98 -11.80
CA ALA A 126 -18.16 -8.59 -13.19
C ALA A 126 -18.89 -9.67 -14.01
N GLN A 127 -18.84 -10.94 -13.61
CA GLN A 127 -19.44 -12.05 -14.36
C GLN A 127 -20.82 -12.49 -13.86
N GLU A 128 -21.15 -12.34 -12.57
CA GLU A 128 -22.38 -12.96 -12.00
C GLU A 128 -23.56 -12.01 -11.71
N LYS A 129 -23.41 -10.68 -11.73
CA LYS A 129 -24.51 -9.77 -11.34
C LYS A 129 -25.23 -9.13 -12.54
N LYS A 130 -25.84 -9.96 -13.40
CA LYS A 130 -26.95 -9.55 -14.29
C LYS A 130 -28.30 -9.71 -13.58
N GLU A 131 -28.57 -8.88 -12.57
CA GLU A 131 -29.95 -8.66 -12.09
C GLU A 131 -30.26 -7.18 -11.93
N LYS A 132 -31.46 -6.81 -12.41
CA LYS A 132 -31.85 -5.48 -12.93
C LYS A 132 -31.81 -4.32 -11.91
N ASP A 133 -31.68 -4.57 -10.62
CA ASP A 133 -31.60 -3.52 -9.58
C ASP A 133 -30.16 -3.15 -9.15
N LYS A 134 -29.12 -3.86 -9.64
CA LYS A 134 -27.70 -3.51 -9.40
C LYS A 134 -27.09 -2.61 -10.49
N GLY A 135 -27.77 -2.44 -11.63
CA GLY A 135 -27.28 -1.66 -12.77
C GLY A 135 -27.08 -0.17 -12.45
N TYR A 136 -28.01 0.46 -11.73
CA TYR A 136 -27.86 1.87 -11.34
C TYR A 136 -26.72 2.08 -10.35
N PHE A 137 -26.55 1.16 -9.39
CA PHE A 137 -25.49 1.22 -8.38
C PHE A 137 -24.11 1.03 -9.00
N ALA A 138 -23.94 -0.01 -9.83
CA ALA A 138 -22.70 -0.29 -10.53
C ALA A 138 -22.32 0.86 -11.48
N ASN A 139 -23.30 1.43 -12.20
CA ASN A 139 -23.07 2.57 -13.08
C ASN A 139 -22.63 3.83 -12.32
N LEU A 140 -23.15 4.07 -11.12
CA LEU A 140 -22.75 5.21 -10.29
C LEU A 140 -21.35 5.01 -9.68
N GLN A 141 -21.01 3.80 -9.24
CA GLN A 141 -19.66 3.48 -8.77
C GLN A 141 -18.65 3.62 -9.92
N ALA A 142 -18.97 3.10 -11.10
CA ALA A 142 -18.18 3.29 -12.31
C ALA A 142 -18.06 4.78 -12.66
N ALA A 143 -19.13 5.58 -12.56
CA ALA A 143 -19.07 7.02 -12.79
C ALA A 143 -18.07 7.73 -11.87
N VAL A 144 -18.06 7.38 -10.58
CA VAL A 144 -17.13 7.95 -9.58
C VAL A 144 -15.69 7.56 -9.91
N VAL A 145 -15.42 6.27 -10.17
CA VAL A 145 -14.05 5.78 -10.43
C VAL A 145 -13.52 6.26 -11.79
N ASN A 146 -14.37 6.24 -12.81
CA ASN A 146 -14.02 6.66 -14.17
C ASN A 146 -13.71 8.16 -14.24
N ASN A 147 -14.35 8.98 -13.42
CA ASN A 147 -14.17 10.44 -13.40
C ASN A 147 -13.42 10.94 -12.16
N LEU A 148 -12.76 10.06 -11.41
CA LEU A 148 -11.98 10.45 -10.23
C LEU A 148 -10.80 11.34 -10.66
N GLN A 149 -10.76 12.54 -10.11
CA GLN A 149 -9.65 13.48 -10.20
C GLN A 149 -8.82 13.42 -8.93
N ILE A 150 -7.51 13.34 -9.10
CA ILE A 150 -6.55 13.30 -8.00
C ILE A 150 -5.57 14.44 -8.21
N GLU A 151 -5.39 15.27 -7.20
CA GLU A 151 -4.40 16.33 -7.13
C GLU A 151 -3.57 16.16 -5.87
N ILE A 152 -2.27 16.00 -6.04
CA ILE A 152 -1.31 15.88 -4.94
C ILE A 152 -0.25 16.95 -5.14
N GLU A 153 -0.05 17.80 -4.14
CA GLU A 153 0.90 18.91 -4.19
C GLU A 153 1.85 18.82 -2.99
N ASN A 154 3.12 19.16 -3.23
CA ASN A 154 4.19 19.18 -2.22
C ASN A 154 4.32 17.88 -1.44
N VAL A 155 4.88 16.85 -2.09
CA VAL A 155 5.22 15.59 -1.42
C VAL A 155 6.71 15.57 -1.13
N HIS A 156 7.08 15.25 0.12
CA HIS A 156 8.44 14.90 0.48
C HIS A 156 8.43 13.77 1.51
N ILE A 157 8.87 12.59 1.06
CA ILE A 157 9.13 11.43 1.92
C ILE A 157 10.63 11.26 2.01
N ARG A 158 11.20 11.48 3.21
CA ARG A 158 12.64 11.40 3.48
C ARG A 158 12.92 10.26 4.44
N TYR A 159 13.72 9.30 4.01
CA TYR A 159 14.35 8.33 4.89
C TYR A 159 15.65 8.90 5.46
N GLN A 160 15.88 8.71 6.75
CA GLN A 160 17.08 9.14 7.45
C GLN A 160 17.60 8.03 8.36
N ASP A 161 18.91 7.78 8.28
CA ASP A 161 19.61 6.71 8.99
C ASP A 161 21.10 7.03 9.11
N TYR A 162 21.85 6.16 9.77
CA TYR A 162 23.28 6.30 10.02
C TYR A 162 24.04 5.18 9.30
N ASP A 163 25.16 5.51 8.68
CA ASP A 163 26.07 4.53 8.10
C ASP A 163 26.81 3.73 9.19
N GLN A 164 27.64 2.77 8.76
CA GLN A 164 28.43 1.92 9.67
C GLN A 164 29.42 2.72 10.55
N ASN A 165 29.76 3.95 10.14
CA ASN A 165 30.67 4.85 10.85
C ASN A 165 29.91 5.86 11.72
N GLY A 166 28.59 5.78 11.81
CA GLY A 166 27.75 6.72 12.54
C GLY A 166 27.53 8.06 11.83
N LYS A 167 27.81 8.15 10.52
CA LYS A 167 27.51 9.33 9.71
C LYS A 167 26.08 9.29 9.20
N PRO A 168 25.29 10.36 9.36
CA PRO A 168 23.95 10.41 8.82
C PRO A 168 23.96 10.38 7.28
N PHE A 169 23.05 9.60 6.72
CA PHE A 169 22.70 9.65 5.30
C PHE A 169 21.18 9.72 5.16
N ALA A 170 20.72 10.26 4.04
CA ALA A 170 19.31 10.35 3.77
C ALA A 170 19.02 10.10 2.29
N PHE A 171 17.89 9.47 2.03
CA PHE A 171 17.35 9.40 0.67
C PHE A 171 15.89 9.80 0.72
N GLY A 172 15.39 10.34 -0.38
CA GLY A 172 14.01 10.77 -0.40
C GLY A 172 13.44 10.91 -1.79
N VAL A 173 12.12 10.99 -1.79
CA VAL A 173 11.30 11.20 -2.98
C VAL A 173 10.59 12.53 -2.80
N THR A 174 10.67 13.37 -3.83
CA THR A 174 9.99 14.67 -3.87
C THR A 174 9.10 14.77 -5.10
N ILE A 175 7.93 15.39 -4.93
CA ILE A 175 6.99 15.71 -6.01
C ILE A 175 6.48 17.13 -5.76
N GLU A 176 6.64 18.02 -6.74
CA GLU A 176 6.01 19.33 -6.67
C GLU A 176 4.49 19.19 -6.88
N LYS A 177 4.10 18.53 -7.98
CA LYS A 177 2.70 18.34 -8.32
C LYS A 177 2.47 17.05 -9.09
N PHE A 178 1.45 16.32 -8.67
CA PHE A 178 0.88 15.19 -9.38
C PHE A 178 -0.59 15.47 -9.62
N SER A 179 -1.05 15.26 -10.85
CA SER A 179 -2.47 15.33 -11.17
C SER A 179 -2.89 14.19 -12.07
N ALA A 180 -4.01 13.54 -11.79
CA ALA A 180 -4.62 12.56 -12.65
C ALA A 180 -6.08 12.95 -12.91
N ARG A 181 -6.46 13.05 -14.18
CA ARG A 181 -7.81 13.44 -14.60
C ARG A 181 -8.27 12.67 -15.82
N SER A 182 -9.57 12.51 -15.95
CA SER A 182 -10.18 11.86 -17.12
C SER A 182 -10.22 12.81 -18.30
N THR A 183 -9.94 12.28 -19.49
CA THR A 183 -9.86 13.04 -20.74
C THR A 183 -10.59 12.33 -21.86
N ASN A 184 -10.67 12.99 -23.02
CA ASN A 184 -11.07 12.38 -24.27
C ASN A 184 -9.86 11.74 -24.99
N SER A 185 -10.10 11.15 -26.18
CA SER A 185 -9.06 10.55 -27.02
C SER A 185 -8.01 11.54 -27.55
N LYS A 186 -8.25 12.85 -27.42
CA LYS A 186 -7.33 13.93 -27.81
C LYS A 186 -6.59 14.54 -26.61
N GLY A 187 -6.81 14.04 -25.39
CA GLY A 187 -6.18 14.55 -24.17
C GLY A 187 -6.83 15.81 -23.59
N GLU A 188 -8.01 16.22 -24.09
CA GLU A 188 -8.76 17.34 -23.54
C GLU A 188 -9.66 16.87 -22.39
N PHE A 189 -9.90 17.75 -21.42
CA PHE A 189 -10.77 17.43 -20.28
C PHE A 189 -12.20 17.13 -20.76
N GLN A 190 -12.69 15.95 -20.44
CA GLN A 190 -14.07 15.54 -20.71
C GLN A 190 -14.58 14.67 -19.58
N PHE A 191 -15.80 14.95 -19.13
CA PHE A 191 -16.52 14.05 -18.24
C PHE A 191 -16.97 12.82 -19.02
N VAL A 192 -16.54 11.63 -18.60
CA VAL A 192 -16.80 10.36 -19.29
C VAL A 192 -18.10 9.76 -18.75
N ASN A 193 -19.09 9.58 -19.63
CA ASN A 193 -20.34 8.92 -19.28
C ASN A 193 -20.17 7.39 -19.34
N PRO A 194 -20.45 6.63 -18.26
CA PRO A 194 -20.25 5.17 -18.23
C PRO A 194 -21.11 4.36 -19.21
N LYS A 195 -22.09 4.98 -19.88
CA LYS A 195 -23.02 4.30 -20.79
C LYS A 195 -22.48 4.12 -22.20
N GLU A 196 -21.43 4.86 -22.54
CA GLU A 196 -20.72 4.73 -23.81
C GLU A 196 -19.62 3.70 -23.57
N ASN A 197 -19.72 2.51 -24.18
CA ASN A 197 -18.74 1.41 -24.10
C ASN A 197 -17.41 1.78 -24.81
N GLU A 198 -16.88 2.96 -24.52
CA GLU A 198 -15.67 3.49 -25.11
C GLU A 198 -14.49 3.35 -24.16
N ASN A 199 -13.29 3.36 -24.74
CA ASN A 199 -12.05 3.33 -23.98
C ASN A 199 -12.00 4.48 -22.96
N LEU A 200 -11.55 4.21 -21.75
CA LEU A 200 -11.34 5.24 -20.73
C LEU A 200 -9.97 5.87 -20.94
N TYR A 201 -9.93 7.20 -21.07
CA TYR A 201 -8.68 7.95 -21.19
C TYR A 201 -8.41 8.74 -19.90
N LYS A 202 -7.18 8.66 -19.39
CA LYS A 202 -6.70 9.48 -18.28
C LYS A 202 -5.41 10.17 -18.66
N LEU A 203 -5.34 11.47 -18.39
CA LEU A 203 -4.10 12.25 -18.44
C LEU A 203 -3.52 12.34 -17.03
N VAL A 204 -2.32 11.80 -16.85
CA VAL A 204 -1.54 11.90 -15.62
C VAL A 204 -0.40 12.86 -15.88
N GLN A 205 -0.26 13.89 -15.05
CA GLN A 205 0.81 14.87 -15.16
C GLN A 205 1.64 14.84 -13.89
N MET A 206 2.94 14.67 -14.06
CA MET A 206 3.91 14.68 -12.98
C MET A 206 4.84 15.87 -13.20
N LYS A 207 4.92 16.76 -12.21
CA LYS A 207 5.80 17.92 -12.22
C LYS A 207 6.90 17.74 -11.19
N ASN A 208 8.13 17.85 -11.66
CA ASN A 208 9.36 17.84 -10.86
C ASN A 208 9.44 16.67 -9.87
N PHE A 209 9.15 15.47 -10.35
CA PHE A 209 9.44 14.25 -9.60
C PHE A 209 10.94 14.06 -9.52
N ALA A 210 11.47 13.91 -8.31
CA ALA A 210 12.90 13.69 -8.10
C ALA A 210 13.14 12.63 -7.03
N MET A 211 14.24 11.89 -7.19
CA MET A 211 14.76 10.98 -6.18
C MET A 211 16.19 11.38 -5.87
N TYR A 212 16.50 11.52 -4.59
CA TYR A 212 17.82 11.90 -4.14
C TYR A 212 18.36 10.89 -3.14
N TRP A 213 19.68 10.86 -3.05
CA TRP A 213 20.43 10.12 -2.05
C TRP A 213 21.62 10.96 -1.62
N ASP A 214 21.47 11.56 -0.46
CA ASP A 214 22.47 12.40 0.18
C ASP A 214 23.31 11.55 1.14
N ALA A 215 24.56 11.30 0.74
CA ALA A 215 25.48 10.44 1.48
C ALA A 215 26.06 11.11 2.73
N ASN A 216 25.98 12.44 2.84
CA ASN A 216 26.48 13.23 3.97
C ASN A 216 25.39 14.17 4.48
N ALA A 217 24.20 13.63 4.64
CA ALA A 217 23.02 14.41 4.92
C ALA A 217 23.04 15.02 6.31
N GLU A 218 22.48 16.23 6.46
CA GLU A 218 22.17 16.77 7.78
C GLU A 218 21.02 15.98 8.42
N HIS A 219 21.18 15.70 9.71
CA HIS A 219 20.19 14.98 10.49
C HIS A 219 19.08 15.94 10.92
N ILE A 220 17.88 15.74 10.38
CA ILE A 220 16.69 16.50 10.79
C ILE A 220 16.14 15.87 12.08
N PRO A 221 16.05 16.62 13.19
CA PRO A 221 15.48 16.12 14.44
C PRO A 221 13.96 15.90 14.30
N ALA A 222 13.44 14.87 14.95
CA ALA A 222 12.02 14.50 14.87
C ALA A 222 11.15 15.19 15.95
N ASP A 223 11.60 16.33 16.49
CA ASP A 223 11.07 16.89 17.75
C ASP A 223 9.80 17.74 17.56
N SER A 224 9.69 18.50 16.47
CA SER A 224 8.52 19.34 16.13
C SER A 224 8.01 19.02 14.73
N LYS A 225 6.69 18.84 14.61
CA LYS A 225 6.03 18.56 13.32
C LYS A 225 6.12 19.78 12.39
N GLU A 226 5.97 20.97 12.94
CA GLU A 226 5.97 22.23 12.22
C GLU A 226 7.34 22.47 11.57
N GLN A 227 8.42 22.30 12.35
CA GLN A 227 9.78 22.48 11.85
C GLN A 227 10.15 21.45 10.78
N ILE A 228 9.78 20.17 10.98
CA ILE A 228 9.97 19.12 9.97
C ILE A 228 9.23 19.46 8.67
N GLY A 229 8.03 20.03 8.77
CA GLY A 229 7.26 20.49 7.62
C GLY A 229 7.98 21.57 6.83
N GLU A 230 8.52 22.58 7.51
CA GLU A 230 9.31 23.65 6.90
C GLU A 230 10.58 23.11 6.25
N ASP A 231 11.37 22.32 6.99
CA ASP A 231 12.61 21.72 6.50
C ASP A 231 12.38 20.84 5.26
N LEU A 232 11.34 19.99 5.29
CA LEU A 232 11.01 19.12 4.16
C LEU A 232 10.43 19.91 2.99
N HIS A 233 9.60 20.93 3.23
CA HIS A 233 9.10 21.79 2.16
C HIS A 233 10.23 22.51 1.44
N GLU A 234 11.22 23.01 2.19
CA GLU A 234 12.33 23.76 1.62
C GLU A 234 13.20 22.94 0.66
N LEU A 235 13.26 21.62 0.87
CA LEU A 235 13.99 20.65 0.06
C LEU A 235 13.23 20.16 -1.17
N ILE A 236 11.98 20.59 -1.39
CA ILE A 236 11.25 20.29 -2.62
C ILE A 236 11.76 21.19 -3.74
N TYR A 237 12.19 20.57 -4.84
CA TYR A 237 12.52 21.31 -6.04
C TYR A 237 11.28 21.95 -6.64
N THR A 238 11.37 23.24 -6.97
CA THR A 238 10.38 23.92 -7.81
C THR A 238 11.09 24.60 -8.97
N SER A 239 10.36 24.86 -10.05
CA SER A 239 10.94 25.59 -11.21
C SER A 239 11.50 26.97 -10.85
N GLU A 240 11.10 27.53 -9.70
CA GLU A 240 11.56 28.83 -9.18
C GLU A 240 12.68 28.69 -8.14
N LYS A 241 12.77 27.54 -7.46
CA LYS A 241 13.74 27.27 -6.38
C LYS A 241 14.58 26.04 -6.70
N HIS A 242 15.83 26.27 -7.11
CA HIS A 242 16.84 25.23 -7.15
C HIS A 242 17.34 24.92 -5.74
N VAL A 243 17.12 23.68 -5.28
CA VAL A 243 17.68 23.20 -4.02
C VAL A 243 19.15 22.87 -4.24
N ARG A 244 20.05 23.64 -3.63
CA ARG A 244 21.50 23.38 -3.68
C ARG A 244 21.87 22.38 -2.59
N GLY A 245 22.79 21.47 -2.91
CA GLY A 245 23.34 20.52 -1.93
C GLY A 245 22.63 19.16 -1.86
N MET A 246 21.63 18.89 -2.71
CA MET A 246 21.05 17.54 -2.82
C MET A 246 21.71 16.74 -3.94
N ASP A 247 22.19 15.55 -3.58
CA ASP A 247 22.74 14.59 -4.53
C ASP A 247 21.60 13.76 -5.15
N TYR A 248 21.12 14.18 -6.33
CA TYR A 248 20.04 13.49 -7.03
C TYR A 248 20.50 12.19 -7.69
N ILE A 249 19.75 11.11 -7.48
CA ILE A 249 19.85 9.89 -8.30
C ILE A 249 19.03 10.07 -9.57
N LEU A 250 17.84 10.65 -9.43
CA LEU A 250 16.97 11.06 -10.52
C LEU A 250 16.76 12.56 -10.37
N ASN A 251 17.34 13.33 -11.30
CA ASN A 251 17.13 14.76 -11.35
C ASN A 251 15.63 15.07 -11.56
N PRO A 252 15.13 16.21 -11.02
CA PRO A 252 13.74 16.61 -11.17
C PRO A 252 13.25 16.49 -12.61
N VAL A 253 12.31 15.59 -12.84
CA VAL A 253 11.74 15.28 -14.14
C VAL A 253 10.24 15.60 -14.15
N SER A 254 9.79 16.21 -15.23
CA SER A 254 8.38 16.42 -15.50
C SER A 254 7.97 15.63 -16.73
N PHE A 255 6.85 14.91 -16.64
CA PHE A 255 6.34 14.08 -17.71
C PHE A 255 4.82 14.01 -17.68
N ASP A 256 4.23 13.85 -18.86
CA ASP A 256 2.80 13.61 -19.04
C ASP A 256 2.60 12.15 -19.50
N LEU A 257 1.64 11.45 -18.92
CA LEU A 257 1.22 10.12 -19.33
C LEU A 257 -0.22 10.18 -19.86
N ASN A 258 -0.43 9.73 -21.10
CA ASN A 258 -1.75 9.46 -21.64
C ASN A 258 -2.05 7.96 -21.44
N VAL A 259 -3.02 7.65 -20.60
CA VAL A 259 -3.39 6.28 -20.25
C VAL A 259 -4.72 5.94 -20.92
N LYS A 260 -4.72 4.95 -21.82
CA LYS A 260 -5.93 4.36 -22.42
C LYS A 260 -6.21 3.02 -21.74
N ILE A 261 -7.40 2.89 -21.15
CA ILE A 261 -7.87 1.66 -20.50
C ILE A 261 -9.04 1.12 -21.32
N SER A 262 -8.87 -0.07 -21.91
CA SER A 262 -9.95 -0.74 -22.63
C SER A 262 -10.89 -1.41 -21.64
N GLN A 263 -12.18 -1.07 -21.70
CA GLN A 263 -13.24 -1.71 -20.91
C GLN A 263 -13.80 -2.96 -21.59
N ASN A 264 -13.40 -3.24 -22.84
CA ASN A 264 -13.96 -4.33 -23.62
C ASN A 264 -13.12 -5.61 -23.45
N HIS A 265 -13.59 -6.51 -22.58
CA HIS A 265 -12.87 -7.74 -22.19
C HIS A 265 -12.80 -8.81 -23.30
N GLN A 266 -13.45 -8.62 -24.44
CA GLN A 266 -13.60 -9.64 -25.48
C GLN A 266 -12.53 -9.55 -26.59
N GLU A 267 -11.87 -8.40 -26.77
CA GLU A 267 -10.86 -8.20 -27.81
C GLU A 267 -9.45 -8.26 -27.18
N VAL A 268 -8.84 -9.45 -27.21
CA VAL A 268 -7.47 -9.71 -26.73
C VAL A 268 -6.41 -9.01 -27.59
N SER A 269 -6.78 -8.48 -28.76
CA SER A 269 -5.86 -7.89 -29.74
C SER A 269 -5.34 -6.50 -29.36
N GLU A 270 -6.08 -5.71 -28.57
CA GLU A 270 -5.59 -4.43 -28.04
C GLU A 270 -5.21 -4.61 -26.57
N GLY A 271 -4.02 -4.12 -26.16
CA GLY A 271 -3.59 -4.19 -24.77
C GLY A 271 -4.60 -3.54 -23.83
N LYS A 272 -4.92 -4.20 -22.70
CA LYS A 272 -5.91 -3.74 -21.71
C LYS A 272 -5.60 -2.32 -21.20
N ILE A 273 -4.32 -2.00 -21.08
CA ILE A 273 -3.82 -0.70 -20.64
C ILE A 273 -2.70 -0.30 -21.61
N ILE A 274 -2.83 0.87 -22.24
CA ILE A 274 -1.80 1.49 -23.07
C ILE A 274 -1.40 2.80 -22.39
N ILE A 275 -0.10 3.04 -22.23
CA ILE A 275 0.45 4.21 -21.56
C ILE A 275 1.45 4.88 -22.50
N ASP A 276 1.11 6.08 -22.97
CA ASP A 276 2.03 6.91 -23.76
C ASP A 276 2.67 7.96 -22.85
N CYS A 277 3.99 7.87 -22.69
CA CYS A 277 4.76 8.79 -21.85
C CYS A 277 5.47 9.86 -22.70
N LEU A 278 5.16 11.13 -22.43
CA LEU A 278 5.85 12.28 -22.99
C LEU A 278 6.78 12.88 -21.93
N CYS A 279 8.08 12.68 -22.12
CA CYS A 279 9.13 13.21 -21.25
C CYS A 279 10.23 13.84 -22.09
N LYS A 280 10.66 15.07 -21.75
CA LYS A 280 11.70 15.78 -22.50
C LYS A 280 13.09 15.18 -22.30
N GLN A 281 13.46 14.93 -21.04
CA GLN A 281 14.77 14.42 -20.66
C GLN A 281 14.67 13.74 -19.30
N ILE A 282 15.27 12.57 -19.18
CA ILE A 282 15.48 11.87 -17.91
C ILE A 282 16.98 11.89 -17.66
N SER A 283 17.39 12.43 -16.52
CA SER A 283 18.80 12.47 -16.12
C SER A 283 18.97 11.71 -14.81
N MET A 284 19.77 10.66 -14.87
CA MET A 284 20.09 9.83 -13.72
C MET A 284 21.59 9.78 -13.52
N CYS A 285 22.03 9.94 -12.27
CA CYS A 285 23.44 9.89 -11.90
C CYS A 285 23.56 9.12 -10.61
N LEU A 286 24.53 8.20 -10.53
CA LEU A 286 24.81 7.47 -9.31
C LEU A 286 26.30 7.54 -9.03
N ASN A 287 26.66 8.07 -7.86
CA ASN A 287 28.04 8.15 -7.42
C ASN A 287 28.45 6.92 -6.59
N GLU A 288 29.75 6.75 -6.36
CA GLU A 288 30.30 5.58 -5.66
C GLU A 288 29.80 5.46 -4.21
N ASN A 289 29.71 6.58 -3.50
CA ASN A 289 29.23 6.61 -2.10
C ASN A 289 27.75 6.20 -2.02
N GLN A 290 26.91 6.74 -2.89
CA GLN A 290 25.49 6.40 -3.02
C GLN A 290 25.34 4.91 -3.32
N TYR A 291 26.09 4.38 -4.28
CA TYR A 291 26.04 2.96 -4.63
C TYR A 291 26.39 2.07 -3.43
N GLY A 292 27.48 2.37 -2.73
CA GLY A 292 27.88 1.61 -1.54
C GLY A 292 26.80 1.61 -0.45
N GLN A 293 26.25 2.78 -0.13
CA GLN A 293 25.19 2.91 0.88
C GLN A 293 23.88 2.22 0.45
N ILE A 294 23.50 2.29 -0.83
CA ILE A 294 22.34 1.56 -1.38
C ILE A 294 22.51 0.05 -1.22
N VAL A 295 23.68 -0.49 -1.57
CA VAL A 295 23.95 -1.93 -1.43
C VAL A 295 23.86 -2.36 0.03
N HIS A 296 24.42 -1.58 0.96
CA HIS A 296 24.32 -1.86 2.39
C HIS A 296 22.88 -1.81 2.90
N LEU A 297 22.10 -0.80 2.51
CA LEU A 297 20.70 -0.69 2.92
C LEU A 297 19.85 -1.83 2.33
N ALA A 298 20.07 -2.19 1.07
CA ALA A 298 19.40 -3.31 0.42
C ALA A 298 19.73 -4.64 1.11
N GLU A 299 20.97 -4.85 1.53
CA GLU A 299 21.37 -6.02 2.31
C GLU A 299 20.70 -6.04 3.69
N PHE A 300 20.62 -4.89 4.37
CA PHE A 300 19.90 -4.75 5.63
C PHE A 300 18.41 -5.12 5.47
N PHE A 301 17.72 -4.59 4.46
CA PHE A 301 16.33 -4.93 4.17
C PHE A 301 16.15 -6.41 3.86
N ARG A 302 17.01 -6.99 3.01
CA ARG A 302 16.98 -8.43 2.70
C ARG A 302 17.15 -9.29 3.95
N ASN A 303 18.09 -8.93 4.82
CA ASN A 303 18.33 -9.66 6.06
C ASN A 303 17.15 -9.51 7.03
N TYR A 304 16.53 -8.34 7.08
CA TYR A 304 15.32 -8.13 7.85
C TYR A 304 14.16 -9.00 7.37
N THR A 305 13.84 -9.00 6.07
CA THR A 305 12.76 -9.80 5.50
C THR A 305 12.97 -11.30 5.74
N LYS A 306 14.22 -11.78 5.73
CA LYS A 306 14.50 -13.17 6.13
C LYS A 306 14.29 -13.40 7.63
N SER A 307 14.67 -12.43 8.46
CA SER A 307 14.57 -12.55 9.91
C SER A 307 13.13 -12.43 10.43
N ILE A 308 12.26 -11.68 9.74
CA ILE A 308 10.88 -11.45 10.18
C ILE A 308 10.07 -12.74 10.18
N LYS A 309 10.39 -13.68 9.28
CA LYS A 309 9.80 -15.02 9.24
C LYS A 309 9.96 -15.77 10.56
N TYR A 310 11.06 -15.54 11.27
CA TYR A 310 11.43 -16.27 12.48
C TYR A 310 11.27 -15.43 13.76
N ILE A 311 10.57 -14.29 13.66
CA ILE A 311 10.54 -13.29 14.74
C ILE A 311 10.00 -13.86 16.06
N HIS A 312 9.11 -14.85 15.99
CA HIS A 312 8.48 -15.57 17.12
C HIS A 312 9.44 -16.43 17.94
N HIS A 313 10.68 -16.62 17.47
CA HIS A 313 11.72 -17.35 18.19
C HIS A 313 12.96 -16.49 18.46
N ARG A 314 12.90 -15.21 18.13
CA ARG A 314 14.02 -14.28 18.28
C ARG A 314 14.25 -14.00 19.77
N PRO A 315 15.50 -14.10 20.27
CA PRO A 315 15.81 -13.73 21.65
C PRO A 315 15.55 -12.24 21.89
N SER A 316 14.95 -11.89 23.03
CA SER A 316 14.64 -10.50 23.40
C SER A 316 15.85 -9.72 23.95
N LYS A 317 16.93 -10.41 24.31
CA LYS A 317 18.18 -9.82 24.83
C LYS A 317 19.19 -9.57 23.71
N ASP A 318 20.03 -8.54 23.86
CA ASP A 318 21.11 -8.25 22.91
C ASP A 318 22.13 -9.39 22.84
N ILE A 319 22.77 -9.51 21.67
CA ILE A 319 23.78 -10.53 21.36
C ILE A 319 24.88 -10.57 22.43
N GLN A 320 25.32 -9.41 22.91
CA GLN A 320 26.37 -9.30 23.94
C GLN A 320 25.93 -9.84 25.30
N SER A 321 24.63 -9.76 25.61
CA SER A 321 24.09 -10.12 26.92
C SER A 321 23.65 -11.60 27.01
N ASP A 322 23.25 -12.22 25.90
CA ASP A 322 22.92 -13.65 25.84
C ASP A 322 23.29 -14.30 24.48
N PRO A 323 24.59 -14.51 24.21
CA PRO A 323 25.05 -15.08 22.94
C PRO A 323 24.49 -16.48 22.66
N MET A 324 24.24 -17.28 23.71
CA MET A 324 23.81 -18.67 23.55
C MET A 324 22.38 -18.78 23.04
N SER A 325 21.48 -17.90 23.48
CA SER A 325 20.11 -17.84 22.96
C SER A 325 20.10 -17.43 21.48
N TRP A 326 20.99 -16.54 21.06
CA TRP A 326 21.17 -16.19 19.64
C TRP A 326 21.66 -17.35 18.79
N TRP A 327 22.61 -18.15 19.28
CA TRP A 327 23.03 -19.37 18.58
C TRP A 327 21.91 -20.41 18.48
N LYS A 328 21.13 -20.60 19.56
CA LYS A 328 19.95 -21.49 19.53
C LYS A 328 18.92 -21.03 18.51
N TYR A 329 18.67 -19.72 18.43
CA TYR A 329 17.79 -19.10 17.44
C TYR A 329 18.26 -19.38 16.02
N VAL A 330 19.52 -19.08 15.69
CA VAL A 330 20.08 -19.34 14.35
C VAL A 330 19.97 -20.82 13.97
N CYS A 331 20.34 -21.72 14.88
CA CYS A 331 20.24 -23.17 14.66
C CYS A 331 18.79 -23.62 14.45
N ARG A 332 17.81 -23.02 15.14
CA ARG A 332 16.39 -23.33 14.97
C ARG A 332 15.91 -22.88 13.60
N ASN A 333 16.21 -21.65 13.19
CA ASN A 333 15.82 -21.10 11.89
C ASN A 333 16.37 -21.95 10.74
N MET A 334 17.66 -22.34 10.80
CA MET A 334 18.25 -23.22 9.78
C MET A 334 17.57 -24.59 9.71
N ARG A 335 17.16 -25.15 10.86
CA ARG A 335 16.42 -26.42 10.92
C ARG A 335 15.02 -26.27 10.33
N GLU A 336 14.34 -25.15 10.57
CA GLU A 336 13.03 -24.85 10.00
C GLU A 336 13.10 -24.67 8.48
N ASP A 337 14.05 -23.89 7.96
CA ASP A 337 14.31 -23.78 6.51
C ASP A 337 14.57 -25.15 5.89
N THR A 338 15.41 -25.97 6.54
CA THR A 338 15.70 -27.33 6.06
C THR A 338 14.45 -28.21 6.09
N ARG A 339 13.59 -28.06 7.11
CA ARG A 339 12.35 -28.82 7.26
C ARG A 339 11.32 -28.40 6.21
N GLU A 340 11.17 -27.11 5.93
CA GLU A 340 10.29 -26.61 4.86
C GLU A 340 10.76 -27.11 3.49
N ASN A 341 12.07 -27.04 3.21
CA ASN A 341 12.63 -27.60 1.98
C ASN A 341 12.47 -29.13 1.87
N ARG A 342 12.22 -29.81 3.00
CA ARG A 342 11.90 -31.24 3.08
C ARG A 342 10.40 -31.52 3.22
N LYS A 343 9.53 -30.51 3.29
CA LYS A 343 8.06 -30.64 3.45
C LYS A 343 7.46 -31.53 2.37
N PHE A 344 8.04 -31.50 1.17
CA PHE A 344 7.63 -32.31 0.02
C PHE A 344 8.45 -33.60 -0.18
N LYS A 345 9.30 -33.97 0.79
CA LYS A 345 10.08 -35.21 0.77
C LYS A 345 9.61 -36.24 1.79
N ASP A 346 8.78 -35.84 2.75
CA ASP A 346 8.16 -36.72 3.75
C ASP A 346 6.65 -36.82 3.53
N TRP A 347 6.18 -38.03 3.21
CA TRP A 347 4.76 -38.32 3.01
C TRP A 347 3.88 -37.96 4.22
N GLY A 348 4.38 -38.08 5.45
CA GLY A 348 3.63 -37.71 6.65
C GLY A 348 3.35 -36.20 6.72
N MET A 349 4.35 -35.39 6.35
CA MET A 349 4.20 -33.93 6.29
C MET A 349 3.29 -33.50 5.13
N ILE A 350 3.41 -34.16 3.96
CA ILE A 350 2.53 -33.92 2.81
C ILE A 350 1.08 -34.22 3.18
N LEU A 351 0.81 -35.37 3.81
CA LEU A 351 -0.55 -35.75 4.23
C LEU A 351 -1.13 -34.74 5.24
N LYS A 352 -0.32 -34.28 6.20
CA LYS A 352 -0.74 -33.24 7.15
C LYS A 352 -1.04 -31.92 6.44
N PHE A 353 -0.19 -31.51 5.51
CA PHE A 353 -0.40 -30.30 4.70
C PHE A 353 -1.69 -30.38 3.89
N ILE A 354 -1.95 -31.51 3.23
CA ILE A 354 -3.19 -31.73 2.46
C ILE A 354 -4.42 -31.69 3.37
N LYS A 355 -4.35 -32.32 4.56
CA LYS A 355 -5.45 -32.27 5.55
C LYS A 355 -5.74 -30.85 6.00
N ASP A 356 -4.70 -30.11 6.40
CA ASP A 356 -4.83 -28.73 6.85
C ASP A 356 -5.32 -27.82 5.73
N ARG A 357 -4.82 -27.98 4.50
CA ARG A 357 -5.30 -27.26 3.31
C ARG A 357 -6.79 -27.52 3.07
N ASN A 358 -7.21 -28.78 3.01
CA ASN A 358 -8.61 -29.12 2.75
C ASN A 358 -9.51 -28.60 3.86
N ARG A 359 -9.04 -28.67 5.13
CA ARG A 359 -9.75 -28.10 6.27
C ARG A 359 -9.87 -26.58 6.16
N TYR A 360 -8.77 -25.89 5.83
CA TYR A 360 -8.76 -24.46 5.59
C TYR A 360 -9.75 -24.06 4.50
N ILE A 361 -9.70 -24.72 3.34
CA ILE A 361 -10.61 -24.49 2.22
C ILE A 361 -12.06 -24.61 2.70
N SER A 362 -12.38 -25.69 3.44
CA SER A 362 -13.74 -25.90 3.94
C SER A 362 -14.23 -24.80 4.89
N LEU A 363 -13.36 -24.30 5.77
CA LEU A 363 -13.67 -23.23 6.72
C LEU A 363 -13.78 -21.87 6.03
N TYR A 364 -12.87 -21.60 5.10
CA TYR A 364 -12.84 -20.36 4.34
C TYR A 364 -14.04 -20.23 3.38
N SER A 365 -14.41 -21.30 2.67
CA SER A 365 -15.63 -21.31 1.85
C SER A 365 -16.88 -21.08 2.72
N ARG A 366 -16.95 -21.68 3.92
CA ARG A 366 -18.04 -21.43 4.87
C ARG A 366 -18.06 -19.98 5.37
N LYS A 367 -16.88 -19.39 5.63
CA LYS A 367 -16.75 -17.96 5.97
C LYS A 367 -17.29 -17.07 4.85
N ARG A 368 -16.97 -17.36 3.58
CA ARG A 368 -17.56 -16.63 2.43
C ARG A 368 -19.08 -16.78 2.39
N LEU A 369 -19.58 -18.01 2.45
CA LEU A 369 -21.02 -18.29 2.41
C LEU A 369 -21.77 -17.63 3.57
N SER A 370 -21.19 -17.57 4.77
CA SER A 370 -21.78 -16.85 5.91
C SER A 370 -21.96 -15.34 5.70
N GLY A 371 -21.12 -14.73 4.84
CA GLY A 371 -21.22 -13.33 4.47
C GLY A 371 -22.31 -13.04 3.42
N VAL A 372 -22.64 -14.04 2.60
CA VAL A 372 -23.64 -13.94 1.52
C VAL A 372 -25.03 -14.41 1.99
N GLU A 373 -25.08 -15.58 2.64
CA GLU A 373 -26.28 -16.18 3.20
C GLU A 373 -26.23 -16.09 4.73
N LYS A 374 -26.98 -15.14 5.30
CA LYS A 374 -27.06 -14.87 6.75
C LYS A 374 -27.50 -16.05 7.63
N GLN A 375 -27.84 -17.20 7.04
CA GLN A 375 -28.26 -18.42 7.74
C GLN A 375 -27.08 -19.35 8.11
N ILE A 376 -25.92 -19.21 7.48
CA ILE A 376 -24.73 -19.98 7.82
C ILE A 376 -23.90 -19.15 8.79
N VAL A 377 -23.83 -19.56 10.06
CA VAL A 377 -23.02 -18.86 11.08
C VAL A 377 -21.86 -19.76 11.48
N MET A 378 -20.62 -19.30 11.29
CA MET A 378 -19.46 -20.02 11.82
C MET A 378 -19.44 -19.96 13.34
N THR A 379 -19.14 -21.10 13.96
CA THR A 379 -18.91 -21.17 15.40
C THR A 379 -17.61 -20.44 15.77
N GLU A 380 -17.49 -19.94 17.01
CA GLU A 380 -16.25 -19.30 17.49
C GLU A 380 -15.05 -20.24 17.39
N LYS A 381 -15.25 -21.53 17.65
CA LYS A 381 -14.22 -22.57 17.51
C LYS A 381 -13.69 -22.70 16.07
N GLU A 382 -14.57 -22.57 15.07
CA GLU A 382 -14.18 -22.60 13.66
C GLU A 382 -13.43 -21.33 13.25
N LYS A 383 -13.80 -20.17 13.80
CA LYS A 383 -13.07 -18.91 13.58
C LYS A 383 -11.66 -18.98 14.16
N GLU A 384 -11.53 -19.53 15.37
CA GLU A 384 -10.23 -19.75 16.01
C GLU A 384 -9.38 -20.74 15.20
N GLU A 385 -9.95 -21.85 14.74
CA GLU A 385 -9.23 -22.85 13.93
C GLU A 385 -8.76 -22.24 12.59
N LEU A 386 -9.60 -21.44 11.94
CA LEU A 386 -9.21 -20.71 10.73
C LEU A 386 -8.05 -19.75 11.03
N ALA A 387 -8.14 -18.98 12.11
CA ALA A 387 -7.09 -18.05 12.51
C ALA A 387 -5.77 -18.76 12.85
N GLN A 388 -5.83 -19.94 13.48
CA GLN A 388 -4.65 -20.77 13.76
C GLN A 388 -4.00 -21.30 12.47
N LEU A 389 -4.80 -21.71 11.49
CA LEU A 389 -4.28 -22.13 10.18
C LEU A 389 -3.68 -20.94 9.41
N GLU A 390 -4.31 -19.77 9.47
CA GLU A 390 -3.75 -18.53 8.92
C GLU A 390 -2.45 -18.13 9.60
N TRP A 391 -2.31 -18.37 10.90
CA TRP A 391 -1.07 -18.12 11.63
C TRP A 391 0.04 -19.09 11.24
N LYS A 392 -0.32 -20.35 11.06
CA LYS A 392 0.63 -21.46 10.87
C LYS A 392 1.32 -21.48 9.50
N TYR A 393 0.60 -21.11 8.44
CA TYR A 393 1.09 -21.20 7.06
C TYR A 393 1.68 -19.89 6.56
N SER A 394 2.41 -19.87 5.45
CA SER A 394 2.93 -18.64 4.85
C SER A 394 1.81 -17.82 4.17
N TYR A 395 2.11 -16.60 3.73
CA TYR A 395 1.20 -15.82 2.87
C TYR A 395 0.88 -16.57 1.57
N GLU A 396 1.91 -17.09 0.90
CA GLU A 396 1.82 -17.83 -0.36
C GLU A 396 0.92 -19.06 -0.25
N ASP A 397 1.11 -19.88 0.79
CA ASP A 397 0.29 -21.07 1.06
C ASP A 397 -1.19 -20.69 1.25
N ILE A 398 -1.47 -19.66 2.07
CA ILE A 398 -2.84 -19.22 2.34
C ILE A 398 -3.48 -18.59 1.09
N SER A 399 -2.74 -17.80 0.33
CA SER A 399 -3.19 -17.22 -0.94
C SER A 399 -3.58 -18.33 -1.94
N LEU A 400 -2.74 -19.37 -2.06
CA LEU A 400 -3.06 -20.55 -2.85
C LEU A 400 -4.33 -21.24 -2.35
N PHE A 401 -4.49 -21.43 -1.03
CA PHE A 401 -5.67 -22.09 -0.47
C PHE A 401 -6.95 -21.31 -0.76
N ARG A 402 -6.90 -19.97 -0.65
CA ARG A 402 -8.03 -19.08 -0.97
C ARG A 402 -8.36 -19.12 -2.47
N ALA A 403 -7.34 -19.08 -3.34
CA ALA A 403 -7.53 -19.21 -4.78
C ALA A 403 -8.21 -20.53 -5.17
N ILE A 404 -7.76 -21.64 -4.56
CA ILE A 404 -8.41 -22.96 -4.72
C ILE A 404 -9.85 -22.91 -4.22
N ALA A 405 -10.09 -22.39 -3.01
CA ALA A 405 -11.44 -22.31 -2.46
C ALA A 405 -12.41 -21.55 -3.38
N ASN A 406 -11.95 -20.43 -3.95
CA ASN A 406 -12.72 -19.63 -4.90
C ASN A 406 -13.02 -20.39 -6.21
N ALA A 407 -12.07 -21.19 -6.71
CA ALA A 407 -12.28 -21.98 -7.92
C ALA A 407 -13.30 -23.13 -7.73
N TYR A 408 -13.33 -23.74 -6.54
CA TYR A 408 -14.16 -24.92 -6.26
C TYR A 408 -15.55 -24.62 -5.68
N TYR A 409 -15.70 -23.48 -4.98
CA TYR A 409 -16.96 -23.07 -4.36
C TYR A 409 -17.42 -21.76 -4.97
N LYS A 410 -17.97 -21.85 -6.20
CA LYS A 410 -18.76 -20.78 -6.82
C LYS A 410 -20.19 -20.82 -6.31
#